data_AF-A0A2J5I5W1-F1
#
_entry.id   AF-A0A2J5I5W1-F1
#
_cell.length_a   1.000
_cell.length_b   1.000
_cell.length_c   1.000
_cell.angle_alpha   90.00
_cell.angle_beta   90.00
_cell.angle_gamma   90.00
#
_symmetry.space_group_name_H-M   'P 1'
#
loop_
_entity.id
_entity.type
_entity.pdbx_description
1 polymer ?
#
loop_
_entity_poly.entity_id
_entity_poly.type
_entity_poly.pdbx_seq_one_letter_code
_entity_poly.pdbx_strand_id
1 'polypeptide(L)'
;MGHPTEPPPSYDQATASSSSASHEPPIPQHTYPKGSPPPPALPSPPADSPIPDAIPYHSLQATTRKTVSATLSPTLSQDPCVLHDLVATQAHQPPRPHLTVRGTHNEIRSRPDRKENENHAVLDFDFSVDLTPYFLASAAESHDRWWQELSVVRDGDGTLAYRGGRIRSRTGCAQRRDKRRRRGVSVEEGGGQDDTVRLVTGDDDDGDDHLSGGPGLMGWCERFCWDAAGVKSFTFKRRIDGFDASAVRSALTSHLRTLNYQGNIHISIELTNRSFVVYSPHWINRLRNTAFIYYVCVILPLWILAWPIIWLLERRYEVAEARWLFARQDGPRRLCVGGRDEAHIAQDLAPVVTQAAWERRTDGRVLTPQEMDLLRRLEQEGRERGGRMLVVNWDQISGWGRDCTIGG
;
A
#
# COMPACT_ATOMS: atom_id res chain seq x y z
N MET A 1 33.87 33.25 -2.40
CA MET A 1 33.33 32.17 -1.56
C MET A 1 32.64 32.84 -0.38
N GLY A 2 31.32 32.99 -0.42
CA GLY A 2 30.54 33.71 0.59
C GLY A 2 29.74 32.73 1.42
N HIS A 3 29.94 32.78 2.75
CA HIS A 3 29.07 32.15 3.74
C HIS A 3 27.63 32.68 3.57
N PRO A 4 26.60 31.82 3.50
CA PRO A 4 25.22 32.26 3.69
C PRO A 4 24.92 32.38 5.18
N THR A 5 24.87 33.62 5.64
CA THR A 5 24.52 34.01 7.01
C THR A 5 23.04 34.40 7.03
N GLU A 6 22.14 33.42 7.06
CA GLU A 6 20.77 33.68 7.53
C GLU A 6 20.17 32.39 8.13
N PRO A 7 19.94 32.34 9.45
CA PRO A 7 19.25 31.22 10.05
C PRO A 7 17.77 31.23 9.64
N PRO A 8 17.15 30.05 9.45
CA PRO A 8 15.70 29.96 9.23
C PRO A 8 14.92 30.57 10.41
N PRO A 9 13.65 30.99 10.21
CA PRO A 9 12.87 31.67 11.24
C PRO A 9 12.85 30.89 12.56
N SER A 10 13.36 31.51 13.62
CA SER A 10 13.48 30.91 14.95
C SER A 10 12.13 30.89 15.69
N TYR A 11 11.91 29.80 16.42
CA TYR A 11 10.77 29.51 17.30
C TYR A 11 10.77 30.34 18.60
N ASP A 12 11.85 31.08 18.90
CA ASP A 12 12.08 31.67 20.25
C ASP A 12 11.35 32.99 20.53
N GLN A 13 10.70 33.63 19.55
CA GLN A 13 10.12 34.97 19.77
C GLN A 13 8.80 35.00 20.57
N ALA A 14 8.23 33.86 20.95
CA ALA A 14 6.93 33.80 21.64
C ALA A 14 7.02 33.68 23.17
N THR A 15 8.16 33.31 23.77
CA THR A 15 8.24 33.14 25.23
C THR A 15 8.53 34.42 26.02
N ALA A 16 8.79 35.55 25.36
CA ALA A 16 9.16 36.80 26.05
C ALA A 16 8.06 37.87 26.09
N SER A 17 6.92 37.68 25.42
CA SER A 17 5.97 38.80 25.18
C SER A 17 4.53 38.57 25.65
N SER A 18 4.21 37.45 26.29
CA SER A 18 2.85 37.13 26.75
C SER A 18 2.80 36.82 28.24
N SER A 19 3.40 37.68 29.05
CA SER A 19 3.02 37.84 30.46
C SER A 19 1.96 38.93 30.59
N SER A 20 0.75 38.68 30.09
CA SER A 20 -0.43 39.51 30.35
C SER A 20 -1.68 38.63 30.30
N ALA A 21 -2.36 38.53 31.44
CA ALA A 21 -3.50 37.65 31.70
C ALA A 21 -4.69 37.85 30.74
N SER A 22 -5.39 36.76 30.37
CA SER A 22 -6.86 36.65 30.48
C SER A 22 -7.38 35.24 30.13
N HIS A 23 -8.47 34.90 30.83
CA HIS A 23 -9.27 33.68 30.92
C HIS A 23 -9.75 33.06 29.59
N GLU A 24 -9.58 31.73 29.43
CA GLU A 24 -10.38 30.87 28.54
C GLU A 24 -10.38 29.40 29.10
N PRO A 25 -11.44 28.58 28.96
CA PRO A 25 -11.74 27.49 29.91
C PRO A 25 -10.89 26.23 29.70
N PRO A 26 -10.78 25.35 30.72
CA PRO A 26 -9.88 24.20 30.65
C PRO A 26 -10.43 23.12 29.71
N ILE A 27 -9.67 22.83 28.65
CA ILE A 27 -9.75 21.58 27.89
C ILE A 27 -9.41 20.44 28.86
N PRO A 28 -10.12 19.29 28.87
CA PRO A 28 -9.84 18.21 29.82
C PRO A 28 -8.42 17.68 29.62
N GLN A 29 -7.53 18.01 30.56
CA GLN A 29 -6.22 17.38 30.68
C GLN A 29 -6.44 15.98 31.23
N HIS A 30 -6.52 14.98 30.34
CA HIS A 30 -6.31 13.60 30.77
C HIS A 30 -4.85 13.47 31.21
N THR A 31 -4.66 13.62 32.51
CA THR A 31 -3.43 13.27 33.22
C THR A 31 -3.23 11.78 33.00
N TYR A 32 -2.27 11.40 32.17
CA TYR A 32 -1.79 10.02 32.17
C TYR A 32 -1.20 9.75 33.57
N PRO A 33 -1.77 8.83 34.36
CA PRO A 33 -1.25 8.55 35.69
C PRO A 33 0.19 8.03 35.56
N LYS A 34 1.06 8.62 36.39
CA LYS A 34 2.46 8.24 36.55
C LYS A 34 2.48 6.77 37.01
N GLY A 35 2.81 5.85 36.10
CA GLY A 35 2.78 4.41 36.34
C GLY A 35 2.10 3.56 35.27
N SER A 36 1.72 4.11 34.12
CA SER A 36 1.27 3.30 32.97
C SER A 36 2.30 2.22 32.64
N PRO A 37 1.91 0.93 32.53
CA PRO A 37 2.82 -0.10 32.06
C PRO A 37 3.37 0.30 30.68
N PRO A 38 4.57 -0.16 30.30
CA PRO A 38 5.08 0.06 28.96
C PRO A 38 3.98 -0.33 27.95
N PRO A 39 3.79 0.45 26.86
CA PRO A 39 2.80 0.09 25.86
C PRO A 39 3.00 -1.38 25.48
N PRO A 40 1.91 -2.16 25.35
CA PRO A 40 2.02 -3.58 25.04
C PRO A 40 2.94 -3.74 23.84
N ALA A 41 3.95 -4.60 23.98
CA ALA A 41 4.94 -4.81 22.94
C ALA A 41 4.22 -5.17 21.64
N LEU A 42 4.27 -4.28 20.66
CA LEU A 42 3.62 -4.50 19.38
C LEU A 42 4.30 -5.72 18.72
N PRO A 43 3.53 -6.65 18.13
CA PRO A 43 4.09 -7.85 17.52
C PRO A 43 4.97 -7.47 16.33
N SER A 44 6.16 -8.07 16.27
CA SER A 44 7.05 -7.94 15.13
C SER A 44 6.39 -8.54 13.88
N PRO A 45 6.38 -7.85 12.74
CA PRO A 45 5.78 -8.39 11.52
C PRO A 45 6.56 -9.64 11.05
N PRO A 46 5.87 -10.70 10.59
CA PRO A 46 6.53 -11.88 10.04
C PRO A 46 7.36 -11.51 8.80
N ALA A 47 8.41 -12.27 8.48
CA ALA A 47 9.17 -12.05 7.25
C ALA A 47 8.30 -12.34 6.00
N ASP A 48 8.46 -11.54 4.95
CA ASP A 48 7.74 -11.77 3.69
C ASP A 48 8.24 -13.05 3.04
N SER A 49 7.34 -13.96 2.66
CA SER A 49 7.70 -15.09 1.81
C SER A 49 8.10 -14.55 0.44
N PRO A 50 9.29 -14.91 -0.07
CA PRO A 50 9.81 -14.38 -1.31
C PRO A 50 8.94 -14.82 -2.48
N ILE A 51 8.80 -13.93 -3.47
CA ILE A 51 8.20 -14.28 -4.76
C ILE A 51 9.32 -14.91 -5.61
N PRO A 52 9.11 -16.09 -6.20
CA PRO A 52 10.09 -16.71 -7.10
C PRO A 52 10.44 -15.79 -8.26
N ASP A 53 11.73 -15.65 -8.56
CA ASP A 53 12.26 -14.81 -9.65
C ASP A 53 11.71 -13.37 -9.64
N ALA A 54 11.54 -12.80 -8.45
CA ALA A 54 11.04 -11.45 -8.29
C ALA A 54 11.94 -10.44 -9.01
N ILE A 55 11.32 -9.62 -9.86
CA ILE A 55 11.94 -8.52 -10.56
C ILE A 55 11.27 -7.18 -10.18
N PRO A 56 12.03 -6.07 -10.17
CA PRO A 56 11.47 -4.75 -9.94
C PRO A 56 10.43 -4.39 -11.00
N TYR A 57 9.30 -3.82 -10.58
CA TYR A 57 8.30 -3.32 -11.51
C TYR A 57 8.72 -1.95 -12.06
N HIS A 58 8.68 -1.76 -13.38
CA HIS A 58 9.02 -0.48 -14.01
C HIS A 58 7.79 0.41 -14.19
N SER A 59 7.86 1.64 -13.67
CA SER A 59 6.80 2.65 -13.78
C SER A 59 7.38 4.05 -13.68
N LEU A 60 6.73 5.05 -14.29
CA LEU A 60 7.06 6.45 -14.10
C LEU A 60 6.72 6.92 -12.68
N GLN A 61 5.71 6.29 -12.05
CA GLN A 61 5.33 6.58 -10.68
C GLN A 61 6.26 5.86 -9.70
N ALA A 62 6.97 6.62 -8.87
CA ALA A 62 7.88 6.09 -7.86
C ALA A 62 7.18 5.17 -6.85
N THR A 63 5.97 5.53 -6.42
CA THR A 63 5.14 4.74 -5.50
C THR A 63 4.82 3.36 -6.09
N THR A 64 4.40 3.30 -7.35
CA THR A 64 4.13 2.03 -8.05
C THR A 64 5.39 1.18 -8.19
N ARG A 65 6.57 1.77 -8.45
CA ARG A 65 7.83 1.03 -8.51
C ARG A 65 8.23 0.37 -7.18
N LYS A 66 7.94 1.05 -6.06
CA LYS A 66 8.29 0.56 -4.71
C LYS A 66 7.30 -0.48 -4.18
N THR A 67 6.04 -0.42 -4.62
CA THR A 67 4.94 -1.20 -4.03
C THR A 67 4.51 -2.40 -4.88
N VAL A 68 4.97 -2.49 -6.13
CA VAL A 68 4.63 -3.56 -7.06
C VAL A 68 5.87 -4.39 -7.39
N SER A 69 5.73 -5.70 -7.28
CA SER A 69 6.74 -6.66 -7.71
C SER A 69 6.24 -7.44 -8.93
N ALA A 70 7.14 -7.84 -9.82
CA ALA A 70 6.80 -8.69 -10.95
C ALA A 70 7.59 -9.99 -10.91
N THR A 71 7.12 -11.01 -11.63
CA THR A 71 7.88 -12.24 -11.88
C THR A 71 7.60 -12.75 -13.29
N LEU A 72 8.60 -13.36 -13.92
CA LEU A 72 8.49 -14.04 -15.21
C LEU A 72 8.71 -15.55 -15.06
N SER A 73 8.60 -16.09 -13.84
CA SER A 73 8.92 -17.49 -13.58
C SER A 73 8.02 -18.39 -14.44
N PRO A 74 8.59 -19.27 -15.29
CA PRO A 74 7.82 -20.08 -16.22
C PRO A 74 6.92 -21.09 -15.49
N THR A 75 7.35 -21.59 -14.33
CA THR A 75 6.60 -22.52 -13.49
C THR A 75 5.23 -21.96 -13.09
N LEU A 76 5.19 -20.69 -12.67
CA LEU A 76 3.95 -19.98 -12.29
C LEU A 76 2.98 -19.72 -13.45
N SER A 77 3.44 -19.88 -14.69
CA SER A 77 2.63 -19.69 -15.89
C SER A 77 2.12 -20.99 -16.53
N GLN A 78 2.72 -22.12 -16.14
CA GLN A 78 2.48 -23.44 -16.70
C GLN A 78 1.71 -24.34 -15.73
N ASP A 79 2.02 -24.25 -14.43
CA ASP A 79 1.41 -25.09 -13.40
C ASP A 79 0.38 -24.29 -12.56
N PRO A 80 -0.91 -24.65 -12.62
CA PRO A 80 -1.95 -23.95 -11.85
C PRO A 80 -1.82 -24.17 -10.33
N CYS A 81 -1.30 -25.33 -9.88
CA CYS A 81 -1.15 -25.63 -8.45
C CYS A 81 -0.11 -24.72 -7.81
N VAL A 82 1.04 -24.55 -8.46
CA VAL A 82 2.12 -23.68 -7.95
C VAL A 82 1.67 -22.22 -7.90
N LEU A 83 0.91 -21.76 -8.89
CA LEU A 83 0.32 -20.41 -8.88
C LEU A 83 -0.69 -20.23 -7.75
N HIS A 84 -1.56 -21.23 -7.56
CA HIS A 84 -2.53 -21.24 -6.47
C HIS A 84 -1.84 -21.16 -5.10
N ASP A 85 -0.83 -21.98 -4.86
CA ASP A 85 -0.10 -22.03 -3.60
C ASP A 85 0.66 -20.73 -3.31
N LEU A 86 1.25 -20.12 -4.34
CA LEU A 86 1.84 -18.79 -4.22
C LEU A 86 0.79 -17.75 -3.83
N VAL A 87 -0.35 -17.70 -4.53
CA VAL A 87 -1.41 -16.73 -4.24
C VAL A 87 -1.98 -16.96 -2.84
N ALA A 88 -2.20 -18.21 -2.43
CA ALA A 88 -2.67 -18.56 -1.10
C ALA A 88 -1.65 -18.12 -0.03
N THR A 89 -0.37 -18.45 -0.20
CA THR A 89 0.71 -18.05 0.73
C THR A 89 0.79 -16.53 0.86
N GLN A 90 0.76 -15.83 -0.27
CA GLN A 90 0.81 -14.37 -0.32
C GLN A 90 -0.47 -13.73 0.27
N ALA A 91 -1.63 -14.38 0.15
CA ALA A 91 -2.88 -13.91 0.73
C ALA A 91 -2.88 -13.92 2.26
N HIS A 92 -2.18 -14.88 2.89
CA HIS A 92 -2.02 -14.96 4.34
C HIS A 92 -1.03 -13.95 4.92
N GLN A 93 -0.24 -13.29 4.08
CA GLN A 93 0.69 -12.27 4.56
C GLN A 93 -0.02 -10.93 4.79
N PRO A 94 0.16 -10.32 5.96
CA PRO A 94 -0.42 -9.03 6.26
C PRO A 94 0.14 -7.93 5.32
N PRO A 95 -0.67 -6.96 4.92
CA PRO A 95 -0.19 -5.79 4.21
C PRO A 95 0.72 -4.99 5.13
N ARG A 96 1.74 -4.35 4.55
CA ARG A 96 2.72 -3.54 5.29
C ARG A 96 2.54 -2.04 5.02
N PRO A 97 1.54 -1.38 5.63
CA PRO A 97 1.34 0.05 5.46
C PRO A 97 2.47 0.85 6.11
N HIS A 98 3.07 1.75 5.34
CA HIS A 98 4.10 2.69 5.77
C HIS A 98 3.53 4.10 5.71
N LEU A 99 3.62 4.83 6.82
CA LEU A 99 3.27 6.23 6.92
C LEU A 99 4.48 7.09 6.54
N THR A 100 4.46 7.72 5.38
CA THR A 100 5.48 8.68 4.97
C THR A 100 5.06 10.09 5.39
N VAL A 101 5.92 10.76 6.14
CA VAL A 101 5.72 12.13 6.64
C VAL A 101 6.79 13.02 6.04
N ARG A 102 6.36 13.99 5.22
CA ARG A 102 7.25 14.93 4.53
C ARG A 102 6.85 16.38 4.80
N GLY A 103 7.81 17.18 5.25
CA GLY A 103 7.69 18.62 5.48
C GLY A 103 8.55 19.40 4.49
N THR A 104 7.95 20.37 3.80
CA THR A 104 8.69 21.32 2.95
C THR A 104 8.31 22.76 3.22
N HIS A 105 9.26 23.69 3.24
CA HIS A 105 9.00 25.13 3.23
C HIS A 105 9.51 25.80 1.95
N ASN A 106 8.95 26.96 1.61
CA ASN A 106 9.40 27.75 0.47
C ASN A 106 10.38 28.81 0.97
N GLU A 107 11.61 28.80 0.47
CA GLU A 107 12.63 29.83 0.68
C GLU A 107 12.66 30.75 -0.54
N ILE A 108 12.63 32.06 -0.31
CA ILE A 108 12.74 33.06 -1.38
C ILE A 108 14.22 33.45 -1.46
N ARG A 109 14.91 33.08 -2.54
CA ARG A 109 16.28 33.53 -2.78
C ARG A 109 16.30 34.71 -3.72
N SER A 110 16.73 35.86 -3.22
CA SER A 110 17.02 37.02 -4.05
C SER A 110 18.44 36.91 -4.59
N ARG A 111 18.59 36.78 -5.93
CA ARG A 111 19.91 36.90 -6.57
C ARG A 111 20.14 38.36 -6.93
N PRO A 112 21.32 38.94 -6.63
CA PRO A 112 21.60 40.34 -6.95
C PRO A 112 21.61 40.64 -8.47
N ASP A 113 21.70 39.60 -9.30
CA ASP A 113 21.83 39.68 -10.77
C ASP A 113 20.50 39.49 -11.53
N ARG A 114 19.38 39.21 -10.83
CA ARG A 114 18.07 38.97 -11.47
C ARG A 114 16.95 39.66 -10.68
N LYS A 115 16.13 40.46 -11.37
CA LYS A 115 15.03 41.25 -10.78
C LYS A 115 13.87 40.41 -10.22
N GLU A 116 13.91 39.09 -10.40
CA GLU A 116 12.86 38.17 -10.00
C GLU A 116 13.35 37.23 -8.89
N ASN A 117 12.55 37.13 -7.84
CA ASN A 117 12.80 36.25 -6.72
C ASN A 117 12.45 34.81 -7.10
N GLU A 118 13.35 33.86 -6.84
CA GLU A 118 13.10 32.44 -7.12
C GLU A 118 12.63 31.74 -5.84
N ASN A 119 11.44 31.13 -5.91
CA ASN A 119 10.88 30.34 -4.83
C ASN A 119 11.47 28.92 -4.90
N HIS A 120 12.25 28.52 -3.90
CA HIS A 120 12.82 27.17 -3.78
C HIS A 120 12.13 26.39 -2.66
N ALA A 121 11.60 25.21 -2.97
CA ALA A 121 11.04 24.31 -1.96
C ALA A 121 12.17 23.52 -1.30
N VAL A 122 12.41 23.77 -0.01
CA VAL A 122 13.42 23.11 0.81
C VAL A 122 12.77 21.99 1.63
N LEU A 123 13.43 20.83 1.71
CA LEU A 123 13.00 19.69 2.52
C LEU A 123 13.43 19.89 3.97
N ASP A 124 12.47 19.93 4.90
CA ASP A 124 12.75 20.05 6.33
C ASP A 124 12.87 18.69 7.01
N PHE A 125 11.95 17.78 6.68
CA PHE A 125 11.96 16.39 7.14
C PHE A 125 11.27 15.49 6.12
N ASP A 126 11.76 14.25 6.00
CA ASP A 126 11.22 13.17 5.20
C ASP A 126 11.58 11.84 5.87
N PHE A 127 10.59 11.18 6.47
CA PHE A 127 10.77 9.87 7.11
C PHE A 127 9.51 9.02 6.98
N SER A 128 9.67 7.71 7.13
CA SER A 128 8.57 6.75 7.07
C SER A 128 8.44 5.98 8.38
N VAL A 129 7.22 5.60 8.76
CA VAL A 129 6.95 4.78 9.95
C VAL A 129 6.20 3.53 9.53
N ASP A 130 6.65 2.35 9.99
CA ASP A 130 5.93 1.10 9.75
C ASP A 130 4.68 1.03 10.63
N LEU A 131 3.49 1.00 10.01
CA LEU A 131 2.23 0.88 10.72
C LEU A 131 1.81 -0.58 10.92
N THR A 132 2.47 -1.55 10.26
CA THR A 132 2.12 -2.99 10.32
C THR A 132 1.84 -3.52 11.73
N PRO A 133 2.63 -3.17 12.77
CA PRO A 133 2.39 -3.69 14.11
C PRO A 133 1.04 -3.27 14.71
N TYR A 134 0.51 -2.09 14.35
CA TYR A 134 -0.81 -1.62 14.76
C TYR A 134 -1.94 -2.42 14.10
N PHE A 135 -1.73 -2.89 12.86
CA PHE A 135 -2.68 -3.77 12.16
C PHE A 135 -2.61 -5.21 12.67
N LEU A 136 -1.42 -5.69 13.05
CA LEU A 136 -1.19 -7.07 13.50
C LEU A 136 -1.57 -7.30 14.97
N ALA A 137 -1.24 -6.37 15.88
CA ALA A 137 -1.63 -6.45 17.30
C ALA A 137 -3.14 -6.65 17.46
N SER A 138 -3.87 -5.90 16.66
CA SER A 138 -5.31 -5.94 16.56
C SER A 138 -5.85 -7.30 16.08
N ALA A 139 -5.22 -7.91 15.08
CA ALA A 139 -5.59 -9.25 14.60
C ALA A 139 -5.24 -10.37 15.60
N ALA A 140 -4.26 -10.16 16.48
CA ALA A 140 -3.89 -11.14 17.51
C ALA A 140 -4.81 -11.09 18.75
N GLU A 141 -5.26 -9.88 19.13
CA GLU A 141 -6.19 -9.67 20.25
C GLU A 141 -7.61 -10.20 19.95
N SER A 142 -7.97 -10.27 18.67
CA SER A 142 -9.22 -10.84 18.21
C SER A 142 -8.94 -12.22 17.64
N HIS A 143 -9.33 -13.28 18.35
CA HIS A 143 -9.15 -14.70 17.94
C HIS A 143 -9.90 -15.08 16.63
N ASP A 144 -10.38 -14.10 15.90
CA ASP A 144 -11.33 -14.21 14.81
C ASP A 144 -10.61 -14.11 13.48
N ARG A 145 -10.69 -15.18 12.68
CA ARG A 145 -10.24 -15.20 11.27
C ARG A 145 -11.03 -14.26 10.35
N TRP A 146 -11.93 -13.44 10.89
CA TRP A 146 -12.85 -12.59 10.14
C TRP A 146 -12.22 -11.27 9.67
N TRP A 147 -10.95 -11.00 9.99
CA TRP A 147 -10.23 -9.79 9.57
C TRP A 147 -9.44 -9.94 8.26
N GLN A 148 -9.35 -11.16 7.74
CA GLN A 148 -8.70 -11.48 6.47
C GLN A 148 -9.70 -12.22 5.58
N GLU A 149 -9.93 -11.70 4.39
CA GLU A 149 -10.78 -12.32 3.39
C GLU A 149 -10.05 -12.37 2.05
N LEU A 150 -9.89 -13.57 1.49
CA LEU A 150 -9.46 -13.71 0.11
C LEU A 150 -10.67 -13.55 -0.81
N SER A 151 -10.83 -12.35 -1.36
CA SER A 151 -11.87 -12.05 -2.33
C SER A 151 -11.43 -12.56 -3.70
N VAL A 152 -12.05 -13.66 -4.13
CA VAL A 152 -11.88 -14.21 -5.47
C VAL A 152 -13.09 -13.85 -6.30
N VAL A 153 -12.85 -13.18 -7.42
CA VAL A 153 -13.89 -12.73 -8.32
C VAL A 153 -14.49 -13.94 -9.06
N ARG A 154 -15.76 -14.30 -8.84
CA ARG A 154 -16.43 -15.40 -9.54
C ARG A 154 -17.21 -14.87 -10.74
N ASP A 155 -17.42 -15.73 -11.74
CA ASP A 155 -18.27 -15.40 -12.89
C ASP A 155 -19.73 -15.23 -12.45
N GLY A 156 -20.31 -14.05 -12.70
CA GLY A 156 -21.70 -13.75 -12.32
C GLY A 156 -21.86 -12.79 -11.13
N ASP A 157 -20.79 -12.51 -10.36
CA ASP A 157 -20.85 -11.68 -9.14
C ASP A 157 -21.15 -10.19 -9.36
N GLY A 158 -21.39 -9.77 -10.61
CA GLY A 158 -21.63 -8.36 -10.96
C GLY A 158 -20.39 -7.45 -10.89
N THR A 159 -19.27 -7.93 -10.33
CA THR A 159 -18.00 -7.20 -10.20
C THR A 159 -17.25 -7.11 -11.53
N LEU A 160 -16.76 -5.90 -11.84
CA LEU A 160 -15.98 -5.62 -13.05
C LEU A 160 -14.50 -5.94 -12.81
N ALA A 161 -14.04 -7.06 -13.37
CA ALA A 161 -12.65 -7.51 -13.25
C ALA A 161 -12.07 -7.90 -14.61
N TYR A 162 -10.74 -7.96 -14.70
CA TYR A 162 -10.08 -8.52 -15.89
C TYR A 162 -10.04 -10.04 -15.75
N ARG A 163 -10.75 -10.74 -16.65
CA ARG A 163 -10.95 -12.21 -16.61
C ARG A 163 -10.34 -12.88 -17.85
N GLY A 164 -9.10 -12.51 -18.19
CA GLY A 164 -8.46 -12.92 -19.45
C GLY A 164 -8.93 -12.11 -20.65
N GLY A 165 -9.38 -10.88 -20.45
CA GLY A 165 -9.83 -9.95 -21.50
C GLY A 165 -9.08 -8.63 -21.46
N ARG A 166 -9.20 -7.83 -22.53
CA ARG A 166 -8.62 -6.47 -22.62
C ARG A 166 -9.41 -5.42 -21.85
N ILE A 167 -10.69 -5.71 -21.60
CA ILE A 167 -11.64 -4.82 -20.95
C ILE A 167 -12.24 -5.58 -19.77
N ARG A 168 -12.49 -4.88 -18.67
CA ARG A 168 -13.14 -5.45 -17.49
C ARG A 168 -14.52 -5.99 -17.86
N SER A 169 -14.84 -7.20 -17.40
CA SER A 169 -16.12 -7.85 -17.66
C SER A 169 -16.71 -8.44 -16.40
N ARG A 170 -18.05 -8.45 -16.33
CA ARG A 170 -18.82 -9.08 -15.25
C ARG A 170 -18.91 -10.61 -15.40
N THR A 171 -18.63 -11.12 -16.60
CA THR A 171 -18.61 -12.55 -16.94
C THR A 171 -17.35 -12.89 -17.73
N GLY A 172 -16.85 -14.11 -17.57
CA GLY A 172 -15.70 -14.62 -18.33
C GLY A 172 -15.93 -14.61 -19.85
N CYS A 173 -14.84 -14.47 -20.61
CA CYS A 173 -14.89 -14.43 -22.08
C CYS A 173 -15.46 -15.73 -22.70
N ALA A 174 -15.24 -16.88 -22.05
CA ALA A 174 -15.74 -18.19 -22.46
C ALA A 174 -17.28 -18.24 -22.52
N GLN A 175 -17.96 -17.79 -21.46
CA GLN A 175 -19.43 -17.74 -21.44
C GLN A 175 -20.02 -16.78 -22.50
N ARG A 176 -19.32 -15.70 -22.87
CA ARG A 176 -19.77 -14.81 -23.95
C ARG A 176 -19.72 -15.50 -25.31
N ARG A 177 -18.71 -16.34 -25.56
CA ARG A 177 -18.61 -17.14 -26.80
C ARG A 177 -19.67 -18.23 -26.84
N ASP A 178 -19.91 -18.95 -25.74
CA ASP A 178 -20.97 -19.95 -25.67
C ASP A 178 -22.36 -19.34 -25.74
N LYS A 179 -22.61 -18.20 -25.09
CA LYS A 179 -23.88 -17.49 -25.21
C LYS A 179 -24.10 -16.93 -26.61
N ARG A 180 -23.04 -16.48 -27.31
CA ARG A 180 -23.13 -16.11 -28.74
C ARG A 180 -23.33 -17.32 -29.65
N ARG A 181 -22.71 -18.47 -29.37
CA ARG A 181 -22.93 -19.71 -30.12
C ARG A 181 -24.36 -20.22 -29.94
N ARG A 182 -24.86 -20.27 -28.71
CA ARG A 182 -26.25 -20.64 -28.40
C ARG A 182 -27.27 -19.65 -28.97
N ARG A 183 -26.96 -18.35 -29.02
CA ARG A 183 -27.82 -17.32 -29.62
C ARG A 183 -27.67 -17.19 -31.14
N GLY A 184 -26.64 -17.80 -31.72
CA GLY A 184 -26.44 -17.92 -33.17
C GLY A 184 -27.08 -19.16 -33.79
N VAL A 185 -27.53 -20.11 -32.96
CA VAL A 185 -28.43 -21.20 -33.35
C VAL A 185 -29.85 -20.76 -33.05
N SER A 186 -30.35 -19.84 -33.87
CA SER A 186 -31.76 -19.48 -33.94
C SER A 186 -32.04 -19.19 -35.42
N VAL A 187 -32.02 -20.27 -36.21
CA VAL A 187 -32.56 -20.26 -37.57
C VAL A 187 -34.05 -20.49 -37.41
N GLU A 188 -34.84 -19.58 -37.98
CA GLU A 188 -36.29 -19.75 -38.07
C GLU A 188 -36.63 -20.93 -38.97
N GLU A 189 -37.50 -21.81 -38.50
CA GLU A 189 -38.50 -22.44 -39.36
C GLU A 189 -39.70 -22.85 -38.50
N GLY A 190 -40.88 -22.75 -39.11
CA GLY A 190 -42.16 -22.56 -38.43
C GLY A 190 -42.75 -23.78 -37.74
N GLY A 191 -43.65 -23.48 -36.80
CA GLY A 191 -44.91 -24.18 -36.59
C GLY A 191 -44.87 -25.60 -36.04
N GLY A 192 -45.42 -25.78 -34.84
CA GLY A 192 -45.91 -27.09 -34.40
C GLY A 192 -45.75 -27.35 -32.91
N GLN A 193 -46.89 -27.39 -32.25
CA GLN A 193 -47.17 -28.05 -30.98
C GLN A 193 -46.41 -29.37 -30.80
N ASP A 194 -45.78 -29.61 -29.64
CA ASP A 194 -46.15 -30.68 -28.69
C ASP A 194 -45.06 -30.91 -27.60
N ASP A 195 -45.52 -31.47 -26.51
CA ASP A 195 -44.87 -31.80 -25.26
C ASP A 195 -43.64 -32.72 -25.33
N THR A 196 -42.90 -32.71 -24.21
CA THR A 196 -42.03 -33.79 -23.69
C THR A 196 -40.80 -34.20 -24.50
N VAL A 197 -39.61 -34.01 -23.93
CA VAL A 197 -38.76 -35.10 -23.40
C VAL A 197 -37.73 -34.48 -22.46
N ARG A 198 -37.97 -34.65 -21.15
CA ARG A 198 -37.00 -34.43 -20.09
C ARG A 198 -36.32 -35.78 -19.83
N LEU A 199 -35.24 -36.07 -20.58
CA LEU A 199 -34.39 -37.23 -20.29
C LEU A 199 -33.45 -36.84 -19.15
N VAL A 200 -33.90 -37.16 -17.93
CA VAL A 200 -33.00 -37.48 -16.83
C VAL A 200 -32.45 -38.88 -17.12
N THR A 201 -31.14 -39.00 -17.21
CA THR A 201 -30.45 -40.27 -16.99
C THR A 201 -29.40 -39.98 -15.94
N GLY A 202 -29.54 -40.67 -14.82
CA GLY A 202 -28.88 -40.37 -13.56
C GLY A 202 -27.44 -40.82 -13.49
N ASP A 203 -26.78 -40.21 -12.51
CA ASP A 203 -25.95 -40.86 -11.49
C ASP A 203 -24.79 -41.74 -12.01
N ASP A 204 -23.66 -41.09 -12.24
CA ASP A 204 -22.38 -41.57 -11.73
C ASP A 204 -21.74 -40.46 -10.87
N ASP A 205 -21.45 -40.85 -9.64
CA ASP A 205 -20.92 -40.13 -8.48
C ASP A 205 -19.50 -39.62 -8.73
N ASP A 206 -19.32 -38.30 -8.83
CA ASP A 206 -18.09 -37.60 -8.40
C ASP A 206 -18.38 -36.10 -8.29
N GLY A 207 -18.26 -35.57 -7.07
CA GLY A 207 -18.85 -34.30 -6.64
C GLY A 207 -18.50 -33.06 -7.49
N ASP A 208 -19.51 -32.52 -8.18
CA ASP A 208 -19.40 -31.27 -8.92
C ASP A 208 -20.28 -30.16 -8.29
N ASP A 209 -19.61 -29.19 -7.67
CA ASP A 209 -20.20 -28.01 -7.01
C ASP A 209 -20.70 -26.96 -8.06
N HIS A 210 -21.44 -27.42 -9.07
CA HIS A 210 -21.73 -26.70 -10.32
C HIS A 210 -23.13 -26.06 -10.37
N LEU A 211 -23.69 -25.65 -9.23
CA LEU A 211 -24.86 -24.76 -9.21
C LEU A 211 -24.44 -23.29 -8.94
N SER A 212 -24.33 -22.53 -10.03
CA SER A 212 -24.42 -21.05 -10.08
C SER A 212 -23.29 -20.17 -9.50
N GLY A 213 -22.13 -20.73 -9.11
CA GLY A 213 -20.93 -19.95 -8.79
C GLY A 213 -19.87 -20.09 -9.87
N GLY A 214 -19.32 -18.99 -10.40
CA GLY A 214 -18.16 -19.08 -11.28
C GLY A 214 -16.91 -19.69 -10.61
N PRO A 215 -15.80 -19.85 -11.34
CA PRO A 215 -14.64 -20.59 -10.84
C PRO A 215 -14.07 -19.95 -9.56
N GLY A 216 -13.67 -20.80 -8.61
CA GLY A 216 -12.85 -20.43 -7.47
C GLY A 216 -11.43 -20.04 -7.86
N LEU A 217 -10.54 -19.85 -6.88
CA LEU A 217 -9.16 -19.43 -7.12
C LEU A 217 -8.44 -20.42 -8.05
N MET A 218 -8.57 -21.72 -7.78
CA MET A 218 -7.94 -22.78 -8.58
C MET A 218 -8.41 -22.73 -10.03
N GLY A 219 -9.72 -22.62 -10.27
CA GLY A 219 -10.26 -22.51 -11.63
C GLY A 219 -9.79 -21.28 -12.39
N TRP A 220 -9.44 -20.18 -11.72
CA TRP A 220 -8.76 -19.05 -12.38
C TRP A 220 -7.30 -19.32 -12.70
N CYS A 221 -6.59 -20.03 -11.82
CA CYS A 221 -5.20 -20.43 -12.05
C CYS A 221 -5.11 -21.38 -13.25
N GLU A 222 -6.03 -22.35 -13.35
CA GLU A 222 -6.17 -23.25 -14.50
C GLU A 222 -6.46 -22.47 -15.79
N ARG A 223 -7.45 -21.57 -15.77
CA ARG A 223 -7.77 -20.72 -16.93
C ARG A 223 -6.61 -19.82 -17.34
N PHE A 224 -5.78 -19.38 -16.40
CA PHE A 224 -4.59 -18.61 -16.70
C PHE A 224 -3.53 -19.49 -17.37
N CYS A 225 -3.28 -20.69 -16.85
CA CYS A 225 -2.28 -21.62 -17.40
C CYS A 225 -2.70 -22.14 -18.78
N TRP A 226 -3.96 -22.50 -18.97
CA TRP A 226 -4.51 -23.00 -20.24
C TRP A 226 -4.76 -21.93 -21.31
N ASP A 227 -4.69 -20.63 -20.99
CA ASP A 227 -4.75 -19.59 -22.01
C ASP A 227 -3.51 -19.66 -22.92
N ALA A 228 -3.76 -19.93 -24.21
CA ALA A 228 -2.75 -19.99 -25.27
C ALA A 228 -2.20 -18.61 -25.67
N ALA A 229 -2.69 -17.52 -25.08
CA ALA A 229 -2.15 -16.18 -25.31
C ALA A 229 -0.67 -16.10 -24.89
N GLY A 230 0.18 -15.68 -25.83
CA GLY A 230 1.61 -15.49 -25.57
C GLY A 230 1.88 -14.40 -24.52
N VAL A 231 1.10 -13.32 -24.51
CA VAL A 231 1.21 -12.23 -23.53
C VAL A 231 0.03 -12.31 -22.56
N LYS A 232 0.26 -12.88 -21.38
CA LYS A 232 -0.71 -12.92 -20.27
C LYS A 232 -0.07 -12.42 -18.98
N SER A 233 -0.90 -11.81 -18.12
CA SER A 233 -0.49 -11.28 -16.82
C SER A 233 -1.54 -11.62 -15.76
N PHE A 234 -1.11 -12.27 -14.68
CA PHE A 234 -1.93 -12.51 -13.50
C PHE A 234 -1.52 -11.53 -12.40
N THR A 235 -2.45 -10.73 -11.91
CA THR A 235 -2.19 -9.72 -10.88
C THR A 235 -2.95 -10.05 -9.62
N PHE A 236 -2.21 -10.16 -8.52
CA PHE A 236 -2.75 -10.26 -7.17
C PHE A 236 -2.59 -8.93 -6.46
N LYS A 237 -3.63 -8.49 -5.74
CA LYS A 237 -3.62 -7.20 -5.01
C LYS A 237 -3.95 -7.41 -3.55
N ARG A 238 -3.29 -6.65 -2.67
CA ARG A 238 -3.64 -6.51 -1.26
C ARG A 238 -4.33 -5.18 -1.03
N ARG A 239 -5.39 -5.20 -0.24
CA ARG A 239 -6.09 -3.99 0.19
C ARG A 239 -6.38 -4.02 1.68
N ILE A 240 -6.34 -2.84 2.27
CA ILE A 240 -6.83 -2.60 3.63
C ILE A 240 -8.16 -1.87 3.46
N ASP A 241 -9.23 -2.46 3.98
CA ASP A 241 -10.58 -1.91 3.92
C ASP A 241 -10.97 -1.35 5.29
N GLY A 242 -11.70 -0.23 5.30
CA GLY A 242 -12.21 0.38 6.53
C GLY A 242 -11.20 1.18 7.34
N PHE A 243 -9.98 1.39 6.86
CA PHE A 243 -8.98 2.28 7.49
C PHE A 243 -9.11 3.72 6.96
N ASP A 244 -9.37 4.67 7.84
CA ASP A 244 -9.45 6.08 7.50
C ASP A 244 -8.07 6.76 7.59
N ALA A 245 -7.33 6.72 6.48
CA ALA A 245 -6.05 7.41 6.34
C ALA A 245 -6.17 8.94 6.54
N SER A 246 -7.34 9.52 6.29
CA SER A 246 -7.56 10.97 6.40
C SER A 246 -7.66 11.42 7.86
N ALA A 247 -8.25 10.59 8.73
CA ALA A 247 -8.30 10.84 10.17
C ALA A 247 -6.88 10.88 10.77
N VAL A 248 -6.06 9.87 10.48
CA VAL A 248 -4.65 9.82 10.93
C VAL A 248 -3.87 11.02 10.41
N ARG A 249 -4.00 11.32 9.12
CA ARG A 249 -3.34 12.48 8.50
C ARG A 249 -3.75 13.78 9.17
N SER A 250 -5.03 14.00 9.43
CA SER A 250 -5.54 15.24 10.02
C SER A 250 -5.08 15.40 11.46
N ALA A 251 -5.13 14.32 12.25
CA ALA A 251 -4.65 14.30 13.62
C ALA A 251 -3.14 14.61 13.69
N LEU A 252 -2.30 13.92 12.91
CA LEU A 252 -0.85 14.17 12.90
C LEU A 252 -0.50 15.55 12.36
N THR A 253 -1.21 16.04 11.34
CA THR A 253 -1.02 17.40 10.82
C THR A 253 -1.34 18.43 11.90
N SER A 254 -2.43 18.22 12.67
CA SER A 254 -2.77 19.10 13.80
C SER A 254 -1.64 19.15 14.84
N HIS A 255 -1.11 17.98 15.24
CA HIS A 255 0.02 17.92 16.17
C HIS A 255 1.26 18.66 15.64
N LEU A 256 1.62 18.47 14.37
CA LEU A 256 2.75 19.20 13.76
C LEU A 256 2.48 20.72 13.67
N ARG A 257 1.22 21.15 13.47
CA ARG A 257 0.85 22.56 13.48
C ARG A 257 0.93 23.17 14.89
N THR A 258 0.65 22.41 15.94
CA THR A 258 0.85 22.89 17.33
C THR A 258 2.33 23.17 17.64
N LEU A 259 3.26 22.54 16.92
CA LEU A 259 4.69 22.87 16.95
C LEU A 259 5.05 24.14 16.19
N ASN A 260 4.07 24.96 15.79
CA ASN A 260 4.25 26.16 14.99
C ASN A 260 4.95 25.92 13.64
N TYR A 261 4.87 24.70 13.08
CA TYR A 261 5.41 24.42 11.76
C TYR A 261 4.53 25.09 10.68
N GLN A 262 5.11 26.04 9.94
CA GLN A 262 4.39 26.83 8.94
C GLN A 262 4.49 26.28 7.51
N GLY A 263 5.38 25.32 7.26
CA GLY A 263 5.55 24.73 5.93
C GLY A 263 4.38 23.87 5.45
N ASN A 264 4.53 23.32 4.26
CA ASN A 264 3.65 22.31 3.70
C ASN A 264 3.96 20.94 4.33
N ILE A 265 2.92 20.23 4.76
CA ILE A 265 3.02 18.90 5.36
C ILE A 265 2.28 17.92 4.43
N HIS A 266 3.00 16.91 3.96
CA HIS A 266 2.47 15.83 3.16
C HIS A 266 2.61 14.50 3.91
N ILE A 267 1.49 13.93 4.35
CA ILE A 267 1.42 12.63 5.04
C ILE A 267 0.71 11.62 4.14
N SER A 268 1.38 10.59 3.68
CA SER A 268 0.80 9.55 2.83
C SER A 268 1.03 8.17 3.40
N ILE A 269 0.04 7.30 3.28
CA ILE A 269 0.13 5.91 3.72
C ILE A 269 0.25 5.04 2.48
N GLU A 270 1.37 4.34 2.35
CA GLU A 270 1.71 3.49 1.22
C GLU A 270 1.84 2.03 1.67
N LEU A 271 1.25 1.09 0.94
CA LEU A 271 1.39 -0.33 1.25
C LEU A 271 2.64 -0.89 0.58
N THR A 272 3.61 -1.31 1.37
CA THR A 272 4.73 -2.14 0.89
C THR A 272 4.17 -3.49 0.43
N ASN A 273 4.64 -3.99 -0.71
CA ASN A 273 4.14 -5.21 -1.37
C ASN A 273 2.62 -5.21 -1.65
N ARG A 274 2.12 -4.06 -2.12
CA ARG A 274 0.71 -3.84 -2.51
C ARG A 274 0.20 -4.88 -3.51
N SER A 275 1.00 -5.24 -4.49
CA SER A 275 0.59 -6.21 -5.51
C SER A 275 1.78 -6.91 -6.13
N PHE A 276 1.54 -8.11 -6.61
CA PHE A 276 2.49 -8.78 -7.49
C PHE A 276 1.84 -9.15 -8.82
N VAL A 277 2.67 -9.15 -9.87
CA VAL A 277 2.25 -9.49 -11.23
C VAL A 277 3.07 -10.66 -11.74
N VAL A 278 2.41 -11.76 -12.07
CA VAL A 278 3.01 -12.91 -12.75
C VAL A 278 2.82 -12.75 -14.25
N TYR A 279 3.91 -12.68 -14.99
CA TYR A 279 3.93 -12.60 -16.45
C TYR A 279 4.21 -13.96 -17.06
N SER A 280 3.59 -14.24 -18.22
CA SER A 280 4.03 -15.37 -19.04
C SER A 280 5.46 -15.15 -19.58
N PRO A 281 6.25 -16.22 -19.75
CA PRO A 281 7.64 -16.18 -20.21
C PRO A 281 7.76 -15.95 -21.73
N HIS A 282 7.11 -14.91 -22.24
CA HIS A 282 7.17 -14.52 -23.65
C HIS A 282 8.17 -13.38 -23.87
N TRP A 283 8.76 -13.30 -25.06
CA TRP A 283 9.78 -12.30 -25.39
C TRP A 283 9.26 -10.87 -25.17
N ILE A 284 8.00 -10.59 -25.51
CA ILE A 284 7.37 -9.27 -25.29
C ILE A 284 7.35 -8.88 -23.80
N ASN A 285 7.01 -9.83 -22.92
CA ASN A 285 7.01 -9.59 -21.47
C ASN A 285 8.44 -9.38 -20.94
N ARG A 286 9.41 -10.11 -21.47
CA ARG A 286 10.83 -9.94 -21.14
C ARG A 286 11.36 -8.56 -21.57
N LEU A 287 11.01 -8.10 -22.78
CA LEU A 287 11.40 -6.79 -23.28
C LEU A 287 10.82 -5.66 -22.40
N ARG A 288 9.52 -5.72 -22.08
CA ARG A 288 8.86 -4.70 -21.23
C ARG A 288 9.43 -4.62 -19.82
N ASN A 289 9.86 -5.75 -19.26
CA ASN A 289 10.42 -5.83 -17.92
C ASN A 289 11.94 -5.59 -17.87
N THR A 290 12.56 -5.23 -18.99
CA THR A 290 13.98 -4.84 -19.03
C THR A 290 14.10 -3.33 -18.91
N ALA A 291 14.80 -2.85 -17.87
CA ALA A 291 14.93 -1.42 -17.58
C ALA A 291 15.44 -0.60 -18.78
N PHE A 292 16.47 -1.09 -19.47
CA PHE A 292 17.04 -0.41 -20.64
C PHE A 292 16.00 -0.18 -21.74
N ILE A 293 15.24 -1.22 -22.11
CA ILE A 293 14.24 -1.15 -23.17
C ILE A 293 13.09 -0.23 -22.76
N TYR A 294 12.69 -0.29 -21.49
CA TYR A 294 11.68 0.62 -20.95
C TYR A 294 12.09 2.09 -21.13
N TYR A 295 13.30 2.47 -20.73
CA TYR A 295 13.78 3.85 -20.86
C TYR A 295 14.01 4.26 -22.31
N VAL A 296 14.56 3.39 -23.15
CA VAL A 296 14.69 3.64 -24.59
C VAL A 296 13.32 3.89 -25.23
N CYS A 297 12.30 3.11 -24.86
CA CYS A 297 10.94 3.28 -25.36
C CYS A 297 10.30 4.61 -24.93
N VAL A 298 10.62 5.09 -23.73
CA VAL A 298 10.19 6.39 -23.22
C VAL A 298 10.91 7.55 -23.92
N ILE A 299 12.23 7.42 -24.16
CA ILE A 299 13.07 8.47 -24.76
C ILE A 299 12.83 8.60 -26.28
N LEU A 300 12.60 7.49 -26.99
CA LEU A 300 12.44 7.44 -28.45
C LEU A 300 10.99 7.55 -28.95
N PRO A 301 10.11 8.28 -28.24
CA PRO A 301 8.64 8.16 -28.26
C PRO A 301 7.98 6.85 -28.76
N LEU A 302 8.64 5.69 -28.63
CA LEU A 302 8.13 4.41 -29.12
C LEU A 302 6.90 3.93 -28.33
N TRP A 303 6.67 4.53 -27.16
CA TRP A 303 5.52 4.25 -26.31
C TRP A 303 4.17 4.44 -27.03
N ILE A 304 4.09 5.34 -28.01
CA ILE A 304 2.88 5.61 -28.80
C ILE A 304 2.41 4.36 -29.57
N LEU A 305 3.35 3.54 -30.06
CA LEU A 305 3.06 2.30 -30.78
C LEU A 305 3.14 1.07 -29.87
N ALA A 306 4.12 1.04 -28.96
CA ALA A 306 4.34 -0.12 -28.09
C ALA A 306 3.16 -0.35 -27.13
N TRP A 307 2.61 0.70 -26.50
CA TRP A 307 1.49 0.56 -25.57
C TRP A 307 0.20 0.01 -26.21
N PRO A 308 -0.30 0.52 -27.36
CA PRO A 308 -1.50 -0.06 -27.96
C PRO A 308 -1.30 -1.49 -28.45
N ILE A 309 -0.10 -1.84 -28.95
CA ILE A 309 0.23 -3.22 -29.33
C ILE A 309 0.23 -4.14 -28.09
N ILE A 310 0.89 -3.74 -27.00
CA ILE A 310 0.90 -4.51 -25.76
C ILE A 310 -0.53 -4.63 -25.21
N TRP A 311 -1.30 -3.55 -25.21
CA TRP A 311 -2.70 -3.57 -24.77
C TRP A 311 -3.57 -4.52 -25.61
N LEU A 312 -3.29 -4.63 -26.92
CA LEU A 312 -4.00 -5.54 -27.82
C LEU A 312 -3.59 -7.01 -27.58
N LEU A 313 -2.33 -7.27 -27.25
CA LEU A 313 -1.82 -8.62 -27.06
C LEU A 313 -2.07 -9.15 -25.64
N GLU A 314 -2.05 -8.27 -24.63
CA GLU A 314 -2.06 -8.64 -23.21
C GLU A 314 -3.43 -9.13 -22.75
N ARG A 315 -3.47 -10.37 -22.25
CA ARG A 315 -4.60 -10.91 -21.49
C ARG A 315 -4.37 -10.71 -20.01
N ARG A 316 -5.17 -9.83 -19.40
CA ARG A 316 -5.05 -9.48 -17.99
C ARG A 316 -6.01 -10.32 -17.14
N TYR A 317 -5.51 -10.82 -16.02
CA TYR A 317 -6.26 -11.52 -14.99
C TYR A 317 -6.07 -10.75 -13.68
N GLU A 318 -7.12 -10.07 -13.23
CA GLU A 318 -7.18 -9.35 -11.95
C GLU A 318 -8.34 -9.94 -11.14
N VAL A 319 -8.15 -11.17 -10.65
CA VAL A 319 -9.24 -12.00 -10.10
C VAL A 319 -9.08 -12.30 -8.61
N ALA A 320 -7.88 -12.12 -8.05
CA ALA A 320 -7.57 -12.41 -6.66
C ALA A 320 -7.16 -11.12 -5.93
N GLU A 321 -7.90 -10.82 -4.85
CA GLU A 321 -7.64 -9.68 -3.97
C GLU A 321 -7.70 -10.15 -2.52
N ALA A 322 -6.60 -9.98 -1.78
CA ALA A 322 -6.60 -10.19 -0.33
C ALA A 322 -7.06 -8.89 0.36
N ARG A 323 -8.21 -8.97 1.03
CA ARG A 323 -8.81 -7.88 1.80
C ARG A 323 -8.49 -8.07 3.27
N TRP A 324 -7.95 -7.02 3.87
CA TRP A 324 -7.64 -6.94 5.28
C TRP A 324 -8.56 -5.89 5.88
N LEU A 325 -9.52 -6.33 6.69
CA LEU A 325 -10.51 -5.45 7.30
C LEU A 325 -9.86 -4.77 8.52
N PHE A 326 -9.74 -3.44 8.49
CA PHE A 326 -9.29 -2.65 9.64
C PHE A 326 -10.44 -2.20 10.53
N ALA A 327 -11.55 -1.80 9.91
CA ALA A 327 -12.77 -1.50 10.62
C ALA A 327 -13.96 -1.98 9.80
N ARG A 328 -14.90 -2.63 10.47
CA ARG A 328 -16.16 -3.06 9.87
C ARG A 328 -17.29 -2.22 10.44
N GLN A 329 -18.18 -1.74 9.59
CA GLN A 329 -19.47 -1.23 10.06
C GLN A 329 -20.38 -2.43 10.33
N ASP A 330 -20.76 -2.63 11.58
CA ASP A 330 -21.80 -3.58 11.97
C ASP A 330 -23.00 -2.78 12.49
N GLY A 331 -23.93 -2.46 11.57
CA GLY A 331 -25.05 -1.56 11.85
C GLY A 331 -24.59 -0.14 12.21
N PRO A 332 -25.07 0.47 13.31
CA PRO A 332 -24.71 1.82 13.72
C PRO A 332 -23.31 1.92 14.38
N ARG A 333 -22.65 0.79 14.68
CA ARG A 333 -21.38 0.78 15.41
C ARG A 333 -20.25 0.34 14.49
N ARG A 334 -19.20 1.16 14.43
CA ARG A 334 -17.94 0.82 13.75
C ARG A 334 -17.09 -0.01 14.71
N LEU A 335 -16.85 -1.27 14.35
CA LEU A 335 -15.98 -2.17 15.08
C LEU A 335 -14.59 -2.11 14.44
N CYS A 336 -13.68 -1.39 15.08
CA CYS A 336 -12.27 -1.33 14.70
C CYS A 336 -11.56 -2.58 15.24
N VAL A 337 -10.62 -3.14 14.48
CA VAL A 337 -9.86 -4.30 14.95
C VAL A 337 -9.12 -3.90 16.24
N GLY A 338 -9.16 -4.74 17.29
CA GLY A 338 -8.52 -4.48 18.58
C GLY A 338 -9.09 -3.29 19.37
N GLY A 339 -10.25 -2.75 18.98
CA GLY A 339 -10.90 -1.63 19.67
C GLY A 339 -10.16 -0.29 19.58
N ARG A 340 -9.05 -0.22 18.83
CA ARG A 340 -8.26 1.00 18.62
C ARG A 340 -8.76 1.73 17.37
N ASP A 341 -9.27 2.93 17.57
CA ASP A 341 -9.67 3.82 16.48
C ASP A 341 -8.44 4.46 15.82
N GLU A 342 -8.57 4.96 14.58
CA GLU A 342 -7.46 5.64 13.89
C GLU A 342 -6.91 6.83 14.69
N ALA A 343 -7.75 7.49 15.48
CA ALA A 343 -7.35 8.56 16.38
C ALA A 343 -6.35 8.09 17.43
N HIS A 344 -6.48 6.87 17.95
CA HIS A 344 -5.56 6.31 18.94
C HIS A 344 -4.20 6.01 18.32
N ILE A 345 -4.19 5.45 17.09
CA ILE A 345 -2.94 5.26 16.33
C ILE A 345 -2.23 6.60 16.11
N ALA A 346 -2.99 7.65 15.76
CA ALA A 346 -2.41 8.98 15.59
C ALA A 346 -1.87 9.57 16.90
N GLN A 347 -2.52 9.33 18.05
CA GLN A 347 -2.04 9.76 19.36
C GLN A 347 -0.75 9.05 19.76
N ASP A 348 -0.66 7.73 19.52
CA ASP A 348 0.54 6.94 19.81
C ASP A 348 1.74 7.33 18.93
N LEU A 349 1.46 7.78 17.70
CA LEU A 349 2.47 8.20 16.74
C LEU A 349 2.83 9.68 16.87
N ALA A 350 1.95 10.51 17.44
CA ALA A 350 2.18 11.94 17.61
C ALA A 350 3.55 12.25 18.24
N PRO A 351 3.95 11.71 19.42
CA PRO A 351 5.22 12.05 20.04
C PRO A 351 6.43 11.63 19.17
N VAL A 352 6.33 10.50 18.48
CA VAL A 352 7.38 9.99 17.59
C VAL A 352 7.54 10.92 16.38
N VAL A 353 6.42 11.29 15.76
CA VAL A 353 6.39 12.14 14.56
C VAL A 353 6.85 13.56 14.89
N THR A 354 6.43 14.11 16.04
CA THR A 354 6.86 15.44 16.48
C THR A 354 8.35 15.49 16.75
N GLN A 355 8.88 14.49 17.46
CA GLN A 355 10.30 14.40 17.77
C GLN A 355 11.13 14.18 16.49
N ALA A 356 10.71 13.28 15.61
CA ALA A 356 11.41 13.01 14.35
C ALA A 356 11.38 14.20 13.37
N ALA A 357 10.27 14.95 13.33
CA ALA A 357 10.19 16.19 12.56
C ALA A 357 11.11 17.27 13.13
N TRP A 358 11.22 17.36 14.45
CA TRP A 358 12.10 18.30 15.12
C TRP A 358 13.58 17.98 14.91
N GLU A 359 13.94 16.70 14.86
CA GLU A 359 15.29 16.22 14.50
C GLU A 359 15.65 16.45 13.02
N ARG A 360 14.73 16.96 12.18
CA ARG A 360 14.95 17.25 10.75
C ARG A 360 15.53 16.07 9.96
N ARG A 361 15.02 14.86 10.23
CA ARG A 361 15.43 13.67 9.48
C ARG A 361 15.05 13.83 8.01
N THR A 362 16.03 13.82 7.11
CA THR A 362 15.82 13.98 5.65
C THR A 362 16.15 12.72 4.84
N ASP A 363 16.43 11.61 5.52
CA ASP A 363 16.95 10.40 4.88
C ASP A 363 15.88 9.53 4.19
N GLY A 364 14.58 9.83 4.39
CA GLY A 364 13.48 9.02 3.85
C GLY A 364 13.47 7.57 4.37
N ARG A 365 14.18 7.30 5.47
CA ARG A 365 14.32 5.97 6.06
C ARG A 365 13.07 5.59 6.86
N VAL A 366 12.80 4.29 6.91
CA VAL A 366 11.76 3.73 7.79
C VAL A 366 12.29 3.69 9.21
N LEU A 367 11.59 4.33 10.15
CA LEU A 367 11.88 4.27 11.57
C LEU A 367 11.65 2.85 12.07
N THR A 368 12.69 2.27 12.65
CA THR A 368 12.61 0.96 13.29
C THR A 368 11.81 1.05 14.60
N PRO A 369 11.20 -0.05 15.06
CA PRO A 369 10.46 -0.05 16.34
C PRO A 369 11.32 0.43 17.53
N GLN A 370 12.62 0.09 17.51
CA GLN A 370 13.56 0.53 18.55
C GLN A 370 13.79 2.05 18.50
N GLU A 371 13.94 2.64 17.30
CA GLU A 371 14.03 4.09 17.16
C GLU A 371 12.75 4.80 17.60
N MET A 372 11.58 4.22 17.29
CA MET A 372 10.30 4.78 17.74
C MET A 372 10.22 4.83 19.27
N ASP A 373 10.64 3.77 19.96
CA ASP A 373 10.66 3.74 21.42
C ASP A 373 11.68 4.73 22.02
N LEU A 374 12.84 4.90 21.38
CA LEU A 374 13.80 5.93 21.77
C LEU A 374 13.22 7.34 21.61
N LEU A 375 12.58 7.63 20.48
CA LEU A 375 11.96 8.94 20.22
C LEU A 375 10.83 9.25 21.21
N ARG A 376 10.03 8.25 21.59
CA ARG A 376 9.01 8.39 22.66
C ARG A 376 9.65 8.79 23.99
N ARG A 377 10.74 8.11 24.37
CA ARG A 377 11.45 8.43 25.63
C ARG A 377 12.03 9.84 25.60
N LEU A 378 12.59 10.26 24.47
CA LEU A 378 13.17 11.60 24.31
C LEU A 378 12.12 12.72 24.37
N GLU A 379 10.95 12.50 23.77
CA GLU A 379 9.82 13.43 23.88
C GLU A 379 9.36 13.54 25.34
N GLN A 380 9.21 12.40 26.03
CA GLN A 380 8.81 12.37 27.43
C GLN A 380 9.81 13.10 28.34
N GLU A 381 11.11 12.82 28.19
CA GLU A 381 12.16 13.49 28.95
C GLU A 381 12.24 15.00 28.63
N GLY A 382 12.01 15.39 27.37
CA GLY A 382 11.99 16.79 26.98
C GLY A 382 10.80 17.55 27.57
N ARG A 383 9.65 16.88 27.68
CA ARG A 383 8.45 17.40 28.34
C ARG A 383 8.64 17.56 29.84
N GLU A 384 9.29 16.59 30.49
CA GLU A 384 9.64 16.64 31.92
C GLU A 384 10.65 17.76 32.24
N ARG A 385 11.54 18.11 31.31
CA ARG A 385 12.52 19.21 31.44
C ARG A 385 11.97 20.59 31.08
N GLY A 386 10.64 20.75 31.04
CA GLY A 386 9.99 22.05 30.81
C GLY A 386 9.80 22.39 29.34
N GLY A 387 9.57 21.39 28.48
CA GLY A 387 9.25 21.58 27.06
C GLY A 387 10.47 21.72 26.14
N ARG A 388 11.68 21.43 26.64
CA ARG A 388 12.89 21.39 25.83
C ARG A 388 13.06 19.99 25.24
N MET A 389 12.65 19.80 24.00
CA MET A 389 12.89 18.57 23.25
C MET A 389 14.41 18.26 23.19
N LEU A 390 14.79 16.98 23.27
CA LEU A 390 16.19 16.56 23.32
C LEU A 390 16.69 16.22 21.92
N VAL A 391 17.71 16.92 21.42
CA VAL A 391 18.35 16.53 20.15
C VAL A 391 19.36 15.44 20.46
N VAL A 392 19.22 14.29 19.83
CA VAL A 392 20.18 13.20 19.98
C VAL A 392 21.07 13.11 18.75
N ASN A 393 22.37 12.95 18.98
CA ASN A 393 23.32 12.70 17.90
C ASN A 393 23.27 11.21 17.52
N TRP A 394 22.59 10.91 16.42
CA TRP A 394 22.32 9.54 15.96
C TRP A 394 23.53 8.80 15.39
N ASP A 395 24.58 9.51 14.98
CA ASP A 395 25.86 8.91 14.53
C ASP A 395 26.56 8.14 15.67
N GLN A 396 26.19 8.42 16.91
CA GLN A 396 26.75 7.76 18.11
C GLN A 396 25.92 6.55 18.57
N ILE A 397 24.65 6.46 18.18
CA ILE A 397 23.69 5.43 18.65
C ILE A 397 23.49 4.33 17.60
N SER A 398 23.54 4.69 16.31
CA SER A 398 23.55 3.73 15.21
C SER A 398 24.95 3.13 15.02
N GLY A 399 25.42 2.38 16.01
CA GLY A 399 26.72 1.70 15.96
C GLY A 399 26.75 0.58 14.92
N TRP A 400 26.78 0.91 13.62
CA TRP A 400 27.12 0.01 12.51
C TRP A 400 27.77 0.81 11.36
N GLY A 401 29.08 0.68 11.19
CA GLY A 401 29.70 0.68 9.86
C GLY A 401 30.59 1.84 9.41
N ARG A 402 31.46 2.40 10.27
CA ARG A 402 32.77 2.84 9.77
C ARG A 402 33.69 1.62 9.74
N ASP A 403 33.60 0.85 8.66
CA ASP A 403 34.64 -0.08 8.21
C ASP A 403 34.35 -0.48 6.75
N CYS A 404 34.71 0.42 5.83
CA CYS A 404 34.95 0.13 4.41
C CYS A 404 35.93 1.19 3.87
N THR A 405 37.16 1.22 4.40
CA THR A 405 38.30 1.74 3.65
C THR A 405 39.17 0.57 3.24
N ILE A 406 39.07 0.26 1.95
CA ILE A 406 39.87 -0.69 1.19
C ILE A 406 41.35 -0.33 1.32
N GLY A 407 42.18 -1.37 1.41
CA GLY A 407 43.62 -1.29 1.58
C GLY A 407 44.35 -0.53 0.48
N GLY A 408 45.52 -0.02 0.87
CA GLY A 408 46.68 0.16 0.02
C GLY A 408 47.69 -0.95 0.31
#